data_AF-A0A7X7SH18-F1
#
_entry.id   AF-A0A7X7SH18-F1
#
_cell.length_a   1.000
_cell.length_b   1.000
_cell.length_c   1.000
_cell.angle_alpha   90.00
_cell.angle_beta   90.00
_cell.angle_gamma   90.00
#
_symmetry.space_group_name_H-M   'P 1'
#
loop_
_entity.id
_entity.type
_entity.pdbx_description
1 polymer ?
#
loop_
_entity_poly.entity_id
_entity_poly.type
_entity_poly.pdbx_seq_one_letter_code
_entity_poly.pdbx_strand_id
1 'polypeptide(L)'
;MSDEATQTPAQTPDDTPEQIRIRQEKRARLLAEGREAYPVAVPRTHSLAEIRAQFPELEPDTATGEQVGVVGRVIFQRNTGKLCFATLQEGDGTQLQVMI
;
A
#
# COMPACT_ATOMS: atom_id res chain seq x y z
N MET A 1 9.27 -21.73 53.05
CA MET A 1 9.01 -22.81 52.08
C MET A 1 7.58 -22.60 51.60
N SER A 2 7.29 -21.56 50.81
CA SER A 2 7.74 -21.27 49.44
C SER A 2 7.28 -22.35 48.48
N ASP A 3 6.13 -22.12 47.87
CA ASP A 3 5.80 -22.62 46.53
C ASP A 3 4.73 -21.69 45.93
N GLU A 4 5.18 -20.64 45.26
CA GLU A 4 4.34 -19.80 44.41
C GLU A 4 4.49 -20.38 42.99
N ALA A 5 3.46 -21.12 42.56
CA ALA A 5 3.44 -21.77 41.26
C ALA A 5 3.35 -20.69 40.16
N THR A 6 4.47 -20.46 39.47
CA THR A 6 4.54 -19.67 38.25
C THR A 6 3.63 -20.27 37.19
N GLN A 7 2.46 -19.68 36.97
CA GLN A 7 1.57 -20.08 35.89
C GLN A 7 2.11 -19.53 34.57
N THR A 8 2.81 -20.39 33.81
CA THR A 8 3.20 -20.11 32.43
C THR A 8 1.93 -19.84 31.61
N PRO A 9 1.77 -18.69 30.93
CA PRO A 9 0.61 -18.46 30.10
C PRO A 9 0.64 -19.47 28.94
N ALA A 10 -0.42 -20.27 28.84
CA ALA A 10 -0.62 -21.19 27.73
C ALA A 10 -0.61 -20.40 26.42
N GLN A 11 0.28 -20.78 25.50
CA GLN A 11 0.36 -20.23 24.16
C GLN A 11 -0.89 -20.70 23.39
N THR A 12 -1.89 -19.83 23.26
CA THR A 12 -3.06 -20.08 22.42
C THR A 12 -2.60 -20.26 20.98
N PRO A 13 -3.07 -21.28 20.23
CA PRO A 13 -2.77 -21.40 18.80
C PRO A 13 -3.20 -20.12 18.08
N ASP A 14 -2.31 -19.56 17.27
CA ASP A 14 -2.61 -18.40 16.45
C ASP A 14 -3.47 -18.83 15.24
N ASP A 15 -4.79 -18.80 15.42
CA ASP A 15 -5.78 -19.11 14.39
C ASP A 15 -5.92 -17.99 13.32
N THR A 16 -4.99 -17.02 13.31
CA THR A 16 -5.00 -15.92 12.35
C THR A 16 -4.76 -16.45 10.92
N PRO A 17 -5.62 -16.12 9.94
CA PRO A 17 -5.39 -16.47 8.55
C PRO A 17 -4.01 -16.02 8.05
N GLU A 18 -3.34 -16.88 7.27
CA GLU A 18 -1.96 -16.66 6.83
C GLU A 18 -1.74 -15.29 6.18
N GLN A 19 -2.69 -14.84 5.35
CA GLN A 19 -2.62 -13.54 4.71
C GLN A 19 -2.64 -12.37 5.71
N ILE A 20 -3.39 -12.49 6.80
CA ILE A 20 -3.43 -11.47 7.86
C ILE A 20 -2.10 -11.48 8.61
N ARG A 21 -1.60 -12.67 8.97
CA ARG A 21 -0.29 -12.83 9.63
C ARG A 21 0.84 -12.18 8.83
N ILE A 22 0.95 -12.48 7.54
CA ILE A 22 1.96 -11.89 6.63
C ILE A 22 1.83 -10.36 6.55
N ARG A 23 0.60 -9.82 6.53
CA ARG A 23 0.39 -8.36 6.50
C ARG A 23 0.80 -7.69 7.81
N GLN A 24 0.55 -8.33 8.95
CA GLN A 24 0.99 -7.84 10.26
C GLN A 24 2.52 -7.88 10.37
N GLU A 25 3.17 -8.96 9.94
CA GLU A 25 4.63 -9.07 9.91
C GLU A 25 5.27 -7.98 9.04
N LYS A 26 4.72 -7.74 7.84
CA LYS A 26 5.19 -6.64 6.96
C LYS A 26 5.06 -5.28 7.64
N ARG A 27 3.95 -5.03 8.33
CA ARG A 27 3.76 -3.80 9.11
C ARG A 27 4.79 -3.67 10.23
N ALA A 28 5.01 -4.74 11.01
CA ALA A 28 6.00 -4.74 12.09
C ALA A 28 7.41 -4.44 11.57
N ARG A 29 7.78 -5.04 10.42
CA ARG A 29 9.06 -4.77 9.76
C ARG A 29 9.20 -3.30 9.32
N LEU A 30 8.16 -2.71 8.71
CA LEU A 30 8.19 -1.28 8.34
C LEU A 30 8.46 -0.38 9.54
N LEU A 31 7.82 -0.66 10.68
CA LEU A 31 8.04 0.11 11.92
C LEU A 31 9.45 -0.11 12.49
N ALA A 32 9.98 -1.33 12.44
CA ALA A 32 11.33 -1.64 12.90
C ALA A 32 12.42 -0.97 12.02
N GLU A 33 12.14 -0.74 10.74
CA GLU A 33 12.98 0.04 9.82
C GLU A 33 12.90 1.57 10.09
N GLY A 34 12.10 2.01 11.05
CA GLY A 34 11.88 3.44 11.35
C GLY A 34 10.94 4.14 10.37
N ARG A 35 10.21 3.38 9.53
CA ARG A 35 9.24 3.92 8.57
C ARG A 35 7.85 3.95 9.17
N GLU A 36 7.06 4.96 8.82
CA GLU A 36 5.67 5.06 9.23
C GLU A 36 4.77 4.19 8.34
N ALA A 37 4.16 3.15 8.91
CA ALA A 37 3.17 2.34 8.20
C ALA A 37 1.86 3.09 7.93
N TYR A 38 1.55 4.08 8.78
CA TYR A 38 0.36 4.93 8.72
C TYR A 38 0.78 6.39 8.97
N PRO A 39 1.38 7.06 7.99
CA PRO A 39 1.78 8.45 8.15
C PRO A 39 0.56 9.37 8.27
N VAL A 40 0.72 10.46 9.01
CA VAL A 40 -0.35 11.45 9.23
C VAL A 40 -0.76 12.13 7.92
N ALA A 41 0.21 12.40 7.05
CA ALA A 41 -0.02 13.03 5.76
C ALA A 41 0.83 12.39 4.68
N VAL A 42 0.22 12.20 3.51
CA VAL A 42 0.92 11.87 2.26
C VAL A 42 0.67 13.02 1.30
N PRO A 43 1.71 13.71 0.80
CA PRO A 43 1.52 14.80 -0.14
C PRO A 43 0.80 14.32 -1.40
N ARG A 44 -0.34 14.94 -1.69
CA ARG A 44 -1.16 14.70 -2.87
C ARG A 44 -1.37 16.03 -3.56
N THR A 45 -1.07 16.10 -4.85
CA THR A 45 -1.28 17.30 -5.66
C THR A 45 -2.52 17.19 -6.54
N HIS A 46 -2.90 15.98 -6.98
CA HIS A 46 -4.07 15.76 -7.84
C HIS A 46 -4.88 14.52 -7.40
N SER A 47 -6.17 14.54 -7.72
CA SER A 47 -7.05 13.38 -7.82
C SER A 47 -6.78 12.58 -9.10
N LEU A 48 -7.18 11.32 -9.09
CA LEU A 48 -7.13 10.50 -10.30
C LEU A 48 -8.10 11.06 -11.35
N ALA A 49 -9.23 11.63 -10.92
CA ALA A 49 -10.22 12.26 -11.80
C ALA A 49 -9.68 13.51 -12.50
N GLU A 50 -8.97 14.39 -11.77
CA GLU A 50 -8.34 15.59 -12.34
C GLU A 50 -7.31 15.21 -13.41
N ILE A 51 -6.45 14.22 -13.14
CA ILE A 51 -5.48 13.75 -14.13
C ILE A 51 -6.19 13.21 -15.39
N ARG A 52 -7.27 12.45 -15.23
CA ARG A 52 -8.06 11.92 -16.36
C ARG A 52 -8.72 13.04 -17.17
N ALA A 53 -9.19 14.08 -16.51
CA ALA A 53 -9.82 15.23 -17.16
C ALA A 53 -8.81 16.17 -17.83
N GLN A 54 -7.59 16.29 -17.29
CA GLN A 54 -6.51 17.11 -17.83
C GLN A 54 -5.90 16.52 -19.10
N PHE A 55 -5.88 15.18 -19.22
CA PHE A 55 -5.28 14.46 -20.34
C PHE A 55 -6.29 13.54 -21.06
N PRO A 56 -7.41 14.07 -21.60
CA PRO A 56 -8.45 13.23 -22.22
C PRO A 56 -8.00 12.65 -23.57
N GLU A 57 -7.12 13.36 -24.28
CA GLU A 57 -6.68 13.05 -25.64
C GLU A 57 -5.15 12.95 -25.73
N LEU A 58 -4.49 12.53 -24.64
CA LEU A 58 -3.04 12.31 -24.68
C LEU A 58 -2.74 11.11 -25.57
N GLU A 59 -1.95 11.35 -26.63
CA GLU A 59 -1.55 10.32 -27.57
C GLU A 59 -0.79 9.18 -26.87
N PRO A 60 -0.96 7.92 -27.32
CA PRO A 60 -0.18 6.80 -26.83
C PRO A 60 1.33 7.07 -26.91
N ASP A 61 2.08 6.51 -25.96
CA ASP A 61 3.55 6.63 -25.90
C ASP A 61 4.09 8.07 -25.82
N THR A 62 3.27 9.01 -25.34
CA THR A 62 3.64 10.42 -25.17
C THR A 62 3.87 10.77 -23.70
N ALA A 63 4.99 11.45 -23.41
CA ALA A 63 5.31 11.97 -22.08
C ALA A 63 5.07 13.48 -22.03
N THR A 64 4.34 13.95 -21.02
CA THR A 64 4.01 15.38 -20.82
C THR A 64 5.12 16.14 -20.08
N GLY A 65 5.93 15.45 -19.28
CA GLY A 65 6.92 16.05 -18.39
C GLY A 65 6.36 16.62 -17.09
N GLU A 66 5.04 16.56 -16.89
CA GLU A 66 4.38 17.07 -15.69
C GLU A 66 4.62 16.16 -14.47
N GLN A 67 4.94 16.76 -13.33
CA GLN A 67 5.16 16.03 -12.07
C GLN A 67 3.93 16.14 -11.17
N VAL A 68 3.36 14.99 -10.82
CA VAL A 68 2.14 14.92 -10.01
C VAL A 68 2.31 13.93 -8.85
N GLY A 69 1.72 14.25 -7.70
CA GLY A 69 1.59 13.36 -6.55
C GLY A 69 0.16 12.85 -6.46
N VAL A 70 -0.03 11.54 -6.58
CA VAL A 70 -1.33 10.87 -6.56
C VAL A 70 -1.39 9.81 -5.46
N VAL A 71 -2.60 9.53 -4.97
CA VAL A 71 -2.86 8.50 -3.95
C VAL A 71 -4.06 7.66 -4.37
N GLY A 72 -4.09 6.39 -3.94
CA GLY A 72 -5.20 5.48 -4.22
C GLY A 72 -4.98 4.09 -3.66
N ARG A 73 -6.03 3.26 -3.71
CA ARG A 73 -5.96 1.85 -3.32
C ARG A 73 -5.38 1.03 -4.47
N VAL A 74 -4.34 0.25 -4.21
CA VAL A 74 -3.87 -0.77 -5.16
C VAL A 74 -4.93 -1.87 -5.26
N ILE A 75 -5.59 -1.97 -6.42
CA ILE A 75 -6.60 -3.00 -6.72
C ILE A 75 -6.06 -4.11 -7.61
N PHE A 76 -4.99 -3.83 -8.35
CA PHE A 76 -4.32 -4.77 -9.23
C PHE A 76 -2.82 -4.46 -9.25
N GLN A 77 -1.97 -5.48 -9.26
CA GLN A 77 -0.52 -5.35 -9.40
C GLN A 77 0.04 -6.50 -10.23
N ARG A 78 0.99 -6.18 -11.11
CA ARG A 78 1.76 -7.11 -11.94
C ARG A 78 3.23 -6.72 -11.86
N ASN A 79 4.11 -7.69 -11.58
CA ASN A 79 5.54 -7.48 -11.52
C ASN A 79 6.23 -8.33 -12.60
N THR A 80 7.02 -7.71 -13.48
CA THR A 80 7.77 -8.41 -14.53
C THR A 80 9.19 -7.86 -14.64
N GLY A 81 10.17 -8.63 -14.18
CA GLY A 81 11.59 -8.27 -14.32
C GLY A 81 11.92 -6.92 -13.68
N LYS A 82 12.23 -5.92 -14.51
CA LYS A 82 12.66 -4.58 -14.09
C LYS A 82 11.52 -3.53 -14.06
N LEU A 83 10.28 -3.94 -14.34
CA LEU A 83 9.15 -3.03 -14.42
C LEU A 83 7.91 -3.62 -13.75
N CYS A 84 7.32 -2.85 -12.85
CA CYS A 84 6.10 -3.20 -12.15
C CYS A 84 4.97 -2.25 -12.57
N PHE A 85 3.76 -2.80 -12.64
CA PHE A 85 2.55 -2.05 -12.95
C PHE A 85 1.55 -2.24 -11.82
N ALA A 86 0.87 -1.17 -11.42
CA ALA A 86 -0.25 -1.25 -10.50
C ALA A 86 -1.40 -0.37 -10.99
N THR A 87 -2.63 -0.80 -10.70
CA THR A 87 -3.83 0.02 -10.88
C THR A 87 -4.23 0.58 -9.53
N LEU A 88 -4.21 1.91 -9.42
CA LEU A 88 -4.74 2.65 -8.29
C LEU A 88 -6.20 2.96 -8.54
N GLN A 89 -7.02 2.84 -7.50
CA GLN A 89 -8.41 3.26 -7.49
C GLN A 89 -8.65 4.26 -6.36
N GLU A 90 -9.27 5.38 -6.69
CA GLU A 90 -9.72 6.40 -5.74
C GLU A 90 -11.14 6.09 -5.25
N GLY A 91 -11.59 6.78 -4.18
CA GLY A 91 -12.87 6.49 -3.51
C GLY A 91 -14.11 6.73 -4.38
N ASP A 92 -13.99 7.54 -5.42
CA ASP A 92 -15.01 7.78 -6.45
C ASP A 92 -15.06 6.67 -7.52
N GLY A 93 -14.13 5.71 -7.46
CA GLY A 93 -14.00 4.62 -8.42
C GLY A 93 -13.04 4.90 -9.57
N THR A 94 -12.54 6.13 -9.72
CA THR A 94 -11.62 6.52 -10.79
C THR A 94 -10.33 5.71 -10.68
N GLN A 95 -9.79 5.26 -11.82
CA GLN A 95 -8.62 4.40 -11.86
C GLN A 95 -7.47 5.02 -12.64
N LEU A 96 -6.25 4.82 -12.18
CA LEU A 96 -5.02 5.24 -12.87
C LEU A 96 -3.95 4.15 -12.76
N GLN A 97 -3.25 3.90 -13.87
CA GLN A 97 -2.11 2.97 -13.87
C GLN A 97 -0.85 3.73 -13.42
N VAL A 98 -0.05 3.09 -12.56
CA VAL A 98 1.30 3.54 -12.20
C VAL A 98 2.33 2.52 -12.63
N MET A 99 3.52 3.00 -12.96
CA MET A 99 4.68 2.23 -13.40
C MET A 99 5.83 2.48 -12.43
N ILE A 100 6.50 1.41 -12.00
CA ILE A 100 7.56 1.42 -10.97
C ILE A 100 8.75 0.61 -11.46
#